data_AF-A0AAV7JEG1-F1
#
_entry.id   AF-A0AAV7JEG1-F1
#
_cell.length_a   1.000
_cell.length_b   1.000
_cell.length_c   1.000
_cell.angle_alpha   90.00
_cell.angle_beta   90.00
_cell.angle_gamma   90.00
#
_symmetry.space_group_name_H-M   'P 1'
#
loop_
_entity.id
_entity.type
_entity.pdbx_description
1 polymer ?
#
loop_
_entity_poly.entity_id
_entity_poly.type
_entity_poly.pdbx_seq_one_letter_code
_entity_poly.pdbx_strand_id
1 'polypeptide(L)'
;MLKIPRERRMFITRAIKRYLETGNVKDRGRTGRPCSVVTPKVRKAVREQIQRCPRRSMRKMASVLKISHRSVQRIVKNQLGMRSFKRKTVYFLSSKIMGKRLDGAPAHISKVNQAWLKENIPDFIPKDEWPPYSPDLNPMDYSIWSISETKACAKAHTNVESLKVSLRREWAKYLKKHCVLRLRPSLAD
;
A
#
# COMPACT_ATOMS: atom_id res chain seq x y z
N MET A 1 62.61 -15.88 16.09
CA MET A 1 62.02 -14.52 16.09
C MET A 1 61.97 -14.00 14.66
N LEU A 2 60.78 -13.78 14.08
CA LEU A 2 60.63 -13.22 12.73
C LEU A 2 61.08 -11.74 12.74
N LYS A 3 62.16 -11.42 12.02
CA LYS A 3 62.66 -10.05 11.88
C LYS A 3 61.80 -9.31 10.85
N ILE A 4 60.98 -8.37 11.33
CA ILE A 4 60.13 -7.54 10.47
C ILE A 4 61.01 -6.56 9.66
N PRO A 5 60.92 -6.56 8.32
CA PRO A 5 61.65 -5.63 7.46
C PRO A 5 61.40 -4.17 7.82
N ARG A 6 62.46 -3.36 7.88
CA ARG A 6 62.41 -1.97 8.38
C ARG A 6 61.41 -1.12 7.61
N GLU A 7 61.32 -1.32 6.29
CA GLU A 7 60.42 -0.61 5.36
C GLU A 7 58.93 -0.76 5.71
N ARG A 8 58.52 -1.86 6.36
CA ARG A 8 57.10 -2.18 6.60
C ARG A 8 56.66 -2.09 8.06
N ARG A 9 57.57 -1.76 8.98
CA ARG A 9 57.28 -1.69 10.43
C ARG A 9 56.15 -0.71 10.76
N MET A 10 56.11 0.44 10.10
CA MET A 10 55.06 1.45 10.29
C MET A 10 53.68 0.95 9.86
N PHE A 11 53.60 0.21 8.75
CA PHE A 11 52.34 -0.35 8.28
C PHE A 11 51.84 -1.45 9.21
N ILE A 12 52.74 -2.36 9.62
CA ILE A 12 52.41 -3.48 10.50
C ILE A 12 51.99 -3.00 11.89
N THR A 13 52.71 -2.05 12.49
CA THR A 13 52.35 -1.46 13.79
C THR A 13 51.01 -0.73 13.74
N ARG A 14 50.73 0.04 12.68
CA ARG A 14 49.42 0.68 12.48
C ARG A 14 48.29 -0.34 12.28
N ALA A 15 48.54 -1.43 11.57
CA ALA A 15 47.58 -2.51 11.36
C ALA A 15 47.26 -3.28 12.66
N ILE A 16 48.30 -3.64 13.45
CA ILE A 16 48.14 -4.28 14.76
C ILE A 16 47.39 -3.34 15.71
N LYS A 17 47.77 -2.06 15.79
CA LYS A 17 47.09 -1.06 16.63
C LYS A 17 45.62 -0.93 16.25
N ARG A 18 45.31 -0.83 14.94
CA ARG A 18 43.91 -0.81 14.45
C ARG A 18 43.14 -2.06 14.87
N TYR A 19 43.74 -3.24 14.71
CA TYR A 19 43.11 -4.50 15.07
C TYR A 19 42.82 -4.59 16.57
N LEU A 20 43.78 -4.21 17.42
CA LEU A 20 43.58 -4.17 18.88
C LEU A 20 42.49 -3.19 19.31
N GLU A 21 42.33 -2.06 18.63
CA GLU A 21 41.28 -1.07 18.95
C GLU A 21 39.88 -1.43 18.42
N THR A 22 39.78 -2.06 17.25
CA THR A 22 38.49 -2.28 16.56
C THR A 22 38.03 -3.74 16.53
N GLY A 23 38.89 -4.67 16.92
CA GLY A 23 38.63 -6.11 16.93
C GLY A 23 38.42 -6.74 15.54
N ASN A 24 38.70 -6.02 14.45
CA ASN A 24 38.49 -6.53 13.10
C ASN A 24 39.58 -6.07 12.12
N VAL A 25 39.64 -6.73 10.96
CA VAL A 25 40.67 -6.53 9.93
C VAL A 25 40.26 -5.45 8.90
N LYS A 26 39.01 -4.96 8.94
CA LYS A 26 38.50 -3.98 7.97
C LYS A 26 39.14 -2.61 8.18
N ASP A 27 39.15 -1.81 7.12
CA ASP A 27 39.57 -0.42 7.20
C ASP A 27 38.61 0.41 8.06
N ARG A 28 39.15 1.42 8.74
CA ARG A 28 38.31 2.39 9.47
C ARG A 28 37.47 3.18 8.47
N GLY A 29 36.22 3.43 8.85
CA GLY A 29 35.34 4.30 8.08
C GLY A 29 35.98 5.68 7.90
N ARG A 30 36.13 6.12 6.66
CA ARG A 30 36.59 7.48 6.36
C ARG A 30 35.41 8.44 6.53
N THR A 31 35.64 9.58 7.19
CA THR A 31 34.62 10.62 7.41
C THR A 31 34.15 11.28 6.12
N GLY A 32 34.93 11.18 5.04
CA GLY A 32 34.59 11.75 3.74
C GLY A 32 34.56 13.28 3.75
N ARG A 33 34.13 13.88 2.64
CA ARG A 33 33.98 15.34 2.53
C ARG A 33 32.77 15.79 3.35
N PRO A 34 32.90 16.81 4.22
CA PRO A 34 31.77 17.34 4.97
C PRO A 34 30.68 17.86 4.04
N CYS A 35 29.42 17.50 4.32
CA CYS A 35 28.27 17.95 3.55
C CYS A 35 27.88 19.38 3.97
N SER A 36 28.05 20.36 3.08
CA SER A 36 27.74 21.78 3.35
C SER A 36 26.25 22.13 3.23
N VAL A 37 25.54 21.49 2.29
CA VAL A 37 24.15 21.87 1.96
C VAL A 37 23.10 21.10 2.78
N VAL A 38 23.43 19.89 3.23
CA VAL A 38 22.47 19.02 3.95
C VAL A 38 22.78 18.98 5.45
N THR A 39 22.68 20.16 6.06
CA THR A 39 22.87 20.30 7.50
C THR A 39 21.65 19.80 8.29
N PRO A 40 21.81 19.43 9.57
CA PRO A 40 20.67 19.06 10.43
C PRO A 40 19.55 20.11 10.45
N LYS A 41 19.91 21.40 10.38
CA LYS A 41 18.97 22.52 10.32
C LYS A 41 18.13 22.50 9.05
N VAL A 42 18.76 22.33 7.88
CA VAL A 42 18.05 22.25 6.58
C VAL A 42 17.16 21.01 6.54
N ARG A 43 17.63 19.87 7.05
CA ARG A 43 16.84 18.64 7.15
C ARG A 43 15.57 18.86 7.99
N LYS A 44 15.69 19.54 9.13
CA LYS A 44 14.57 19.88 10.01
C LYS A 44 13.56 20.81 9.30
N ALA A 45 14.05 21.88 8.67
CA ALA A 45 13.20 22.81 7.90
C ALA A 45 12.43 22.13 6.76
N VAL A 46 13.06 21.21 6.01
CA VAL A 46 12.38 20.44 4.95
C VAL A 46 11.28 19.55 5.54
N ARG A 47 11.54 18.89 6.67
CA ARG A 47 10.55 18.05 7.35
C ARG A 47 9.34 18.85 7.81
N GLU A 48 9.56 20.01 8.42
CA GLU A 48 8.50 20.90 8.90
C GLU A 48 7.67 21.48 7.74
N GLN A 49 8.31 21.85 6.63
CA GLN A 49 7.61 22.28 5.40
C GLN A 49 6.67 21.19 4.85
N ILE A 50 7.12 19.92 4.87
CA ILE A 50 6.30 18.79 4.42
C ILE A 50 5.13 18.56 5.37
N GLN A 51 5.35 18.61 6.68
CA GLN A 51 4.27 18.45 7.67
C GLN A 51 3.22 19.56 7.53
N ARG A 52 3.64 20.81 7.33
CA ARG A 52 2.73 21.94 7.16
C ARG A 52 1.95 21.87 5.86
N CYS A 53 2.60 21.51 4.75
CA CYS A 53 2.00 21.50 3.42
C CYS A 53 2.43 20.28 2.59
N PRO A 54 1.87 19.08 2.86
CA PRO A 54 2.26 17.84 2.17
C PRO A 54 2.02 17.85 0.65
N ARG A 55 1.11 18.72 0.19
CA ARG A 55 0.76 18.89 -1.23
C ARG A 55 1.74 19.76 -2.03
N ARG A 56 2.67 20.46 -1.36
CA ARG A 56 3.57 21.40 -2.02
C ARG A 56 4.67 20.65 -2.79
N SER A 57 5.01 21.13 -3.98
CA SER A 57 6.08 20.53 -4.78
C SER A 57 7.47 20.80 -4.18
N MET A 58 8.38 19.83 -4.33
CA MET A 58 9.78 19.98 -3.92
C MET A 58 10.46 21.18 -4.60
N ARG A 59 10.06 21.54 -5.84
CA ARG A 59 10.57 22.73 -6.55
C ARG A 59 10.18 24.02 -5.84
N LYS A 60 8.90 24.16 -5.44
CA LYS A 60 8.42 25.33 -4.70
C LYS A 60 9.04 25.43 -3.31
N MET A 61 9.37 24.30 -2.69
CA MET A 61 10.07 24.25 -1.40
C MET A 61 11.54 24.67 -1.55
N ALA A 62 12.21 24.20 -2.60
CA ALA A 62 13.58 24.57 -2.94
C ALA A 62 13.74 26.08 -3.16
N SER A 63 12.80 26.70 -3.89
CA SER A 63 12.76 28.15 -4.10
C SER A 63 12.63 28.93 -2.78
N VAL A 64 11.76 28.49 -1.85
CA VAL A 64 11.60 29.14 -0.53
C VAL A 64 12.84 29.00 0.33
N LEU A 65 13.42 27.80 0.37
CA LEU A 65 14.60 27.51 1.18
C LEU A 65 15.91 27.99 0.53
N LYS A 66 15.86 28.58 -0.66
CA LYS A 66 17.02 29.02 -1.46
C LYS A 66 18.09 27.93 -1.62
N ILE A 67 17.65 26.69 -1.85
CA ILE A 67 18.53 25.53 -2.09
C ILE A 67 18.18 24.87 -3.42
N SER A 68 19.11 24.10 -3.97
CA SER A 68 18.84 23.33 -5.19
C SER A 68 17.72 22.31 -4.97
N HIS A 69 16.82 22.19 -5.96
CA HIS A 69 15.79 21.15 -5.99
C HIS A 69 16.36 19.74 -5.81
N ARG A 70 17.57 19.46 -6.32
CA ARG A 70 18.24 18.16 -6.15
C ARG A 70 18.58 17.89 -4.69
N SER A 71 18.97 18.90 -3.93
CA SER A 71 19.25 18.79 -2.51
C SER A 71 17.98 18.48 -1.72
N VAL A 72 16.88 19.18 -2.00
CA VAL A 72 15.56 18.85 -1.40
C VAL A 72 15.16 17.41 -1.72
N GLN A 73 15.30 16.99 -2.99
CA GLN A 73 14.96 15.63 -3.41
C GLN A 73 15.80 14.57 -2.68
N ARG A 74 17.12 14.79 -2.52
CA ARG A 74 18.01 13.89 -1.78
C ARG A 74 17.65 13.83 -0.29
N ILE A 75 17.30 14.96 0.32
CA ILE A 75 16.87 15.01 1.72
C ILE A 75 15.59 14.18 1.90
N VAL A 76 14.59 14.42 1.06
CA VAL A 76 13.29 13.73 1.14
C VAL A 76 13.44 12.22 0.93
N LYS A 77 14.20 11.80 -0.09
CA LYS A 77 14.37 10.37 -0.42
C LYS A 77 15.34 9.64 0.52
N ASN A 78 16.53 10.19 0.73
CA ASN A 78 17.63 9.43 1.35
C ASN A 78 17.72 9.66 2.87
N GLN A 79 17.24 10.80 3.37
CA GLN A 79 17.35 11.13 4.81
C GLN A 79 16.02 11.06 5.55
N LEU A 80 14.93 11.43 4.88
CA LEU A 80 13.58 11.35 5.46
C LEU A 80 12.86 10.06 5.09
N GLY A 81 13.33 9.32 4.07
CA GLY A 81 12.70 8.08 3.62
C GLY A 81 11.27 8.28 3.08
N MET A 82 10.91 9.51 2.71
CA MET A 82 9.54 9.84 2.32
C MET A 82 9.31 9.53 0.84
N ARG A 83 8.15 8.94 0.55
CA ARG A 83 7.67 8.67 -0.81
C ARG A 83 6.40 9.45 -1.07
N SER A 84 6.26 9.96 -2.30
CA SER A 84 5.05 10.65 -2.73
C SER A 84 3.98 9.62 -3.06
N PHE A 85 2.85 9.65 -2.34
CA PHE A 85 1.67 8.87 -2.67
C PHE A 85 0.71 9.68 -3.54
N LYS A 86 0.11 9.05 -4.54
CA LYS A 86 -0.99 9.64 -5.31
C LYS A 86 -2.28 9.44 -4.54
N ARG A 87 -2.97 10.53 -4.18
CA ARG A 87 -4.30 10.43 -3.59
C ARG A 87 -5.26 9.84 -4.63
N LYS A 88 -5.93 8.75 -4.27
CA LYS A 88 -7.06 8.22 -5.03
C LYS A 88 -8.29 9.02 -4.63
N THR A 89 -9.05 9.49 -5.61
CA THR A 89 -10.37 10.07 -5.35
C THR A 89 -11.31 8.93 -5.00
N VAL A 90 -11.95 9.03 -3.85
CA VAL A 90 -13.03 8.12 -3.41
C VAL A 90 -14.30 8.96 -3.26
N TYR A 91 -15.46 8.32 -3.34
CA TYR A 91 -16.72 9.00 -3.11
C TYR A 91 -16.80 9.44 -1.64
N PHE A 92 -16.98 10.73 -1.42
CA PHE A 92 -17.22 11.27 -0.08
C PHE A 92 -18.73 11.16 0.22
N LEU A 93 -19.09 10.50 1.30
CA LEU A 93 -20.47 10.39 1.77
C LEU A 93 -20.93 11.76 2.32
N SER A 94 -21.44 12.62 1.44
CA SER A 94 -22.18 13.82 1.88
C SER A 94 -23.63 13.46 2.18
N SER A 95 -24.31 14.22 3.04
CA SER A 95 -25.73 13.99 3.37
C SER A 95 -26.65 13.97 2.13
N LYS A 96 -26.28 14.70 1.07
CA LYS A 96 -27.00 14.74 -0.22
C LYS A 96 -26.72 13.53 -1.10
N ILE A 97 -25.51 12.98 -1.01
CA ILE A 97 -25.09 11.73 -1.66
C ILE A 97 -25.74 10.55 -0.92
N MET A 98 -25.81 10.58 0.42
CA MET A 98 -26.54 9.61 1.23
C MET A 98 -27.96 9.33 0.68
N GLY A 99 -28.72 10.38 0.37
CA GLY A 99 -30.06 10.20 -0.18
C GLY A 99 -30.14 9.75 -1.65
N LYS A 100 -29.04 9.67 -2.40
CA LYS A 100 -29.09 9.59 -3.89
C LYS A 100 -28.46 8.39 -4.61
N ARG A 101 -27.72 7.49 -3.98
CA ARG A 101 -27.51 6.13 -4.53
C ARG A 101 -27.25 5.17 -3.37
N LEU A 102 -28.32 4.48 -2.99
CA LEU A 102 -28.18 3.19 -2.36
C LEU A 102 -27.72 2.22 -3.46
N ASP A 103 -26.91 1.24 -3.11
CA ASP A 103 -26.53 0.11 -3.96
C ASP A 103 -27.77 -0.73 -4.36
N GLY A 104 -28.93 -0.34 -3.82
CA GLY A 104 -30.26 -0.70 -4.25
C GLY A 104 -30.59 -0.21 -5.66
N ALA A 105 -30.14 -1.00 -6.65
CA ALA A 105 -30.79 -1.04 -7.94
C ALA A 105 -32.32 -1.12 -7.73
N PRO A 106 -33.16 -0.44 -8.54
CA PRO A 106 -34.61 -0.40 -8.32
C PRO A 106 -35.24 -1.79 -8.14
N ALA A 107 -34.68 -2.81 -8.78
CA ALA A 107 -35.06 -4.21 -8.58
C ALA A 107 -34.88 -4.66 -7.11
N HIS A 108 -33.74 -4.41 -6.47
CA HIS A 108 -33.46 -4.81 -5.09
C HIS A 108 -34.21 -3.98 -4.04
N ILE A 109 -34.60 -2.74 -4.37
CA ILE A 109 -35.37 -1.85 -3.48
C ILE A 109 -36.89 -2.10 -3.56
N SER A 110 -37.35 -2.82 -4.58
CA SER A 110 -38.79 -3.03 -4.79
C SER A 110 -39.45 -3.65 -3.54
N LYS A 111 -40.67 -3.20 -3.23
CA LYS A 111 -41.42 -3.68 -2.06
C LYS A 111 -41.60 -5.20 -2.09
N VAL A 112 -41.85 -5.74 -3.28
CA VAL A 112 -42.02 -7.18 -3.52
C VAL A 112 -40.75 -7.94 -3.15
N ASN A 113 -39.59 -7.49 -3.64
CA ASN A 113 -38.33 -8.17 -3.34
C ASN A 113 -37.90 -8.00 -1.89
N GLN A 114 -38.09 -6.82 -1.30
CA GLN A 114 -37.79 -6.59 0.13
C GLN A 114 -38.65 -7.47 1.03
N ALA A 115 -39.95 -7.62 0.72
CA ALA A 115 -40.85 -8.51 1.45
C ALA A 115 -40.41 -9.97 1.32
N TRP A 116 -40.14 -10.44 0.10
CA TRP A 116 -39.69 -11.80 -0.15
C TRP A 116 -38.36 -12.11 0.56
N LEU A 117 -37.37 -11.21 0.47
CA LEU A 117 -36.06 -11.41 1.11
C LEU A 117 -36.17 -11.45 2.63
N LYS A 118 -37.01 -10.60 3.23
CA LYS A 118 -37.26 -10.59 4.67
C LYS A 118 -37.87 -11.90 5.16
N GLU A 119 -38.69 -12.54 4.34
CA GLU A 119 -39.38 -13.79 4.69
C GLU A 119 -38.50 -15.03 4.44
N ASN A 120 -37.59 -14.98 3.47
CA ASN A 120 -36.84 -16.15 3.00
C ASN A 120 -35.34 -16.16 3.39
N ILE A 121 -34.75 -15.02 3.77
CA ILE A 121 -33.34 -14.91 4.10
C ILE A 121 -33.17 -14.54 5.59
N PRO A 122 -32.55 -15.42 6.40
CA PRO A 122 -32.19 -15.12 7.78
C PRO A 122 -31.24 -13.91 7.84
N ASP A 123 -31.39 -13.07 8.86
CA ASP A 123 -30.55 -11.89 9.10
C ASP A 123 -30.50 -10.90 7.91
N PHE A 124 -31.59 -10.83 7.14
CA PHE A 124 -31.72 -9.87 6.04
C PHE A 124 -31.67 -8.42 6.54
N ILE A 125 -30.73 -7.64 6.00
CA ILE A 125 -30.60 -6.20 6.27
C ILE A 125 -31.49 -5.44 5.29
N PRO A 126 -32.57 -4.77 5.75
CA PRO A 126 -33.46 -4.02 4.89
C PRO A 126 -32.75 -2.79 4.31
N LYS A 127 -33.28 -2.28 3.18
CA LYS A 127 -32.66 -1.17 2.46
C LYS A 127 -32.39 0.07 3.33
N ASP A 128 -33.25 0.33 4.33
CA ASP A 128 -33.19 1.54 5.13
C ASP A 128 -32.07 1.47 6.20
N GLU A 129 -31.55 0.27 6.44
CA GLU A 129 -30.41 0.01 7.33
C GLU A 129 -29.08 -0.08 6.57
N TRP A 130 -29.11 -0.33 5.25
CA TRP A 130 -27.90 -0.41 4.44
C TRP A 130 -27.38 0.99 4.05
N PRO A 131 -26.12 1.33 4.35
CA PRO A 131 -25.59 2.64 4.03
C PRO A 131 -25.37 2.81 2.51
N PRO A 132 -25.80 3.93 1.92
CA PRO A 132 -25.64 4.23 0.49
C PRO A 132 -24.18 4.42 0.09
N TYR A 133 -23.81 4.04 -1.15
CA TYR A 133 -22.46 4.16 -1.69
C TYR A 133 -21.38 3.46 -0.85
N SER A 134 -21.66 2.25 -0.40
CA SER A 134 -20.76 1.52 0.49
C SER A 134 -20.19 0.25 -0.14
N PRO A 135 -19.52 0.33 -1.31
CA PRO A 135 -18.86 -0.83 -1.91
C PRO A 135 -17.74 -1.37 -1.00
N ASP A 136 -17.21 -0.54 -0.11
CA ASP A 136 -16.25 -0.95 0.92
C ASP A 136 -16.86 -1.85 2.01
N LEU A 137 -18.18 -1.80 2.21
CA LEU A 137 -18.91 -2.67 3.13
C LEU A 137 -19.48 -3.92 2.46
N ASN A 138 -19.53 -3.95 1.12
CA ASN A 138 -19.97 -5.12 0.37
C ASN A 138 -18.79 -6.07 0.07
N PRO A 139 -18.76 -7.29 0.63
CA PRO A 139 -17.71 -8.29 0.34
C PRO A 139 -17.51 -8.59 -1.13
N MET A 140 -18.59 -8.53 -1.91
CA MET A 140 -18.54 -8.69 -3.36
C MET A 140 -17.68 -7.61 -4.02
N ASP A 141 -17.88 -6.35 -3.64
CA ASP A 141 -17.31 -5.19 -4.31
C ASP A 141 -15.89 -4.89 -3.82
N TYR A 142 -15.63 -4.96 -2.50
CA TYR A 142 -14.32 -4.61 -1.97
C TYR A 142 -13.26 -5.69 -2.22
N SER A 143 -13.66 -6.95 -2.45
CA SER A 143 -12.70 -8.06 -2.58
C SER A 143 -13.02 -9.07 -3.67
N ILE A 144 -14.18 -9.71 -3.60
CA ILE A 144 -14.48 -10.93 -4.36
C ILE A 144 -14.46 -10.69 -5.87
N TRP A 145 -15.05 -9.58 -6.35
CA TRP A 145 -15.05 -9.24 -7.77
C TRP A 145 -13.65 -8.99 -8.29
N SER A 146 -12.82 -8.25 -7.54
CA SER A 146 -11.44 -7.99 -7.93
C SER A 146 -10.61 -9.28 -8.02
N ILE A 147 -10.80 -10.21 -7.08
CA ILE A 147 -10.14 -11.52 -7.09
C ILE A 147 -10.62 -12.36 -8.27
N SER A 148 -11.92 -12.39 -8.51
CA SER A 148 -12.53 -13.16 -9.59
C SER A 148 -12.09 -12.65 -10.95
N GLU A 149 -12.12 -11.34 -11.17
CA GLU A 149 -11.64 -10.69 -12.38
C GLU A 149 -10.16 -10.99 -12.61
N THR A 150 -9.31 -10.78 -11.60
CA THR A 150 -7.85 -11.01 -11.73
C THR A 150 -7.52 -12.46 -12.12
N LYS A 151 -8.25 -13.44 -11.58
CA LYS A 151 -7.97 -14.86 -11.82
C LYS A 151 -8.65 -15.39 -13.08
N ALA A 152 -9.93 -15.08 -13.26
CA ALA A 152 -10.70 -15.59 -14.39
C ALA A 152 -10.24 -14.92 -15.68
N CYS A 153 -10.02 -13.60 -15.67
CA CYS A 153 -9.60 -12.80 -16.82
C CYS A 153 -8.07 -12.71 -16.97
N ALA A 154 -7.29 -13.53 -16.25
CA ALA A 154 -5.84 -13.61 -16.43
C ALA A 154 -5.44 -14.02 -17.87
N LYS A 155 -6.35 -14.70 -18.58
CA LYS A 155 -6.23 -15.04 -20.00
C LYS A 155 -7.43 -14.48 -20.75
N ALA A 156 -7.22 -14.06 -21.99
CA ALA A 156 -8.31 -13.64 -22.86
C ALA A 156 -9.27 -14.81 -23.14
N HIS A 157 -10.56 -14.50 -23.21
CA HIS A 157 -11.61 -15.46 -23.56
C HIS A 157 -12.14 -15.17 -24.96
N THR A 158 -12.39 -16.21 -25.75
CA THR A 158 -12.92 -16.08 -27.11
C THR A 158 -14.44 -15.94 -27.14
N ASN A 159 -15.14 -16.45 -26.13
CA ASN A 159 -16.59 -16.40 -26.02
C ASN A 159 -17.07 -16.39 -24.56
N VAL A 160 -18.36 -16.11 -24.38
CA VAL A 160 -19.01 -16.00 -23.07
C VAL A 160 -18.97 -17.32 -22.29
N GLU A 161 -19.08 -18.47 -22.96
CA GLU A 161 -19.04 -19.77 -22.27
C GLU A 161 -17.66 -20.07 -21.69
N SER A 162 -16.59 -19.75 -22.42
CA SER A 162 -15.22 -19.83 -21.93
C SER A 162 -15.03 -18.99 -20.66
N LEU A 163 -15.59 -17.77 -20.64
CA LEU A 163 -15.57 -16.91 -19.46
C LEU A 163 -16.36 -17.50 -18.29
N LYS A 164 -17.59 -18.01 -18.52
CA LYS A 164 -18.41 -18.63 -17.48
C LYS A 164 -17.71 -19.84 -16.84
N VAL A 165 -17.08 -20.70 -17.64
CA VAL A 165 -16.31 -21.86 -17.14
C VAL A 165 -15.13 -21.39 -16.29
N SER A 166 -14.39 -20.38 -16.75
CA SER A 166 -13.26 -19.80 -16.00
C SER A 166 -13.71 -19.24 -14.65
N LEU A 167 -14.77 -18.44 -14.63
CA LEU A 167 -15.34 -17.86 -13.42
C LEU A 167 -15.77 -18.93 -12.42
N ARG A 168 -16.54 -19.95 -12.86
CA ARG A 168 -16.98 -21.05 -11.99
C ARG A 168 -15.80 -21.82 -11.39
N ARG A 169 -14.77 -22.09 -12.20
CA ARG A 169 -13.56 -22.80 -11.76
C ARG A 169 -12.82 -22.00 -10.69
N GLU A 170 -12.58 -20.70 -10.92
CA GLU A 170 -11.86 -19.86 -9.96
C GLU A 170 -12.67 -19.61 -8.69
N TRP A 171 -13.99 -19.48 -8.81
CA TRP A 171 -14.91 -19.40 -7.67
C TRP A 171 -14.86 -20.65 -6.79
N ALA A 172 -14.93 -21.84 -7.40
CA ALA A 172 -14.82 -23.12 -6.68
C ALA A 172 -13.47 -23.27 -5.95
N LYS A 173 -12.36 -22.84 -6.58
CA LYS A 173 -11.04 -22.81 -5.92
C LYS A 173 -11.00 -21.83 -4.75
N TYR A 174 -11.60 -20.65 -4.92
CA TYR A 174 -11.67 -19.63 -3.87
C TYR A 174 -12.44 -20.16 -2.64
N LEU A 175 -13.64 -20.74 -2.86
CA LEU A 175 -14.44 -21.33 -1.78
C LEU A 175 -13.68 -22.45 -1.05
N LYS A 176 -13.06 -23.39 -1.79
CA LYS A 176 -12.26 -24.48 -1.17
C LYS A 176 -11.12 -23.97 -0.30
N LYS A 177 -10.54 -22.81 -0.65
CA LYS A 177 -9.39 -22.24 0.07
C LYS A 177 -9.79 -21.36 1.25
N HIS A 178 -10.91 -20.65 1.15
CA HIS A 178 -11.26 -19.56 2.08
C HIS A 178 -12.54 -19.79 2.88
N CYS A 179 -13.43 -20.68 2.44
CA CYS A 179 -14.64 -21.05 3.16
C CYS A 179 -14.48 -22.48 3.70
N VAL A 180 -14.14 -22.61 4.98
CA VAL A 180 -14.12 -23.90 5.70
C VAL A 180 -15.53 -24.28 6.21
N LEU A 181 -16.57 -23.53 5.88
CA LEU A 181 -17.92 -23.74 6.41
C LEU A 181 -18.86 -24.36 5.37
N ARG A 182 -19.02 -25.69 5.52
CA ARG A 182 -20.23 -26.51 5.33
C ARG A 182 -21.33 -25.86 4.47
N LEU A 183 -21.25 -26.03 3.14
CA LEU A 183 -22.44 -25.97 2.29
C LEU A 183 -23.41 -27.06 2.79
N ARG A 184 -24.50 -26.65 3.43
CA ARG A 184 -25.56 -27.56 3.88
C ARG A 184 -26.22 -28.17 2.63
N PRO A 185 -26.23 -29.50 2.46
CA PRO A 185 -27.03 -30.13 1.41
C PRO A 185 -28.47 -30.19 1.92
N SER A 186 -29.27 -29.18 1.61
CA SER A 186 -30.72 -29.27 1.77
C SER A 186 -31.37 -28.41 0.71
N LEU A 187 -31.50 -28.99 -0.49
CA LEU A 187 -32.51 -28.71 -1.53
C LEU A 187 -32.31 -29.78 -2.62
N ALA A 188 -32.38 -31.03 -2.18
CA ALA A 188 -32.56 -32.19 -3.03
C ALA A 188 -33.74 -32.95 -2.41
N ASP A 189 -34.93 -32.41 -2.68
CA ASP A 189 -36.22 -33.09 -2.75
C ASP A 189 -37.02 -32.33 -3.82
#